data_AF-A0A932V004-F1
#
_entry.id   AF-A0A932V004-F1
#
_cell.length_a   1.000
_cell.length_b   1.000
_cell.length_c   1.000
_cell.angle_alpha   90.00
_cell.angle_beta   90.00
_cell.angle_gamma   90.00
#
_symmetry.space_group_name_H-M   'P 1'
#
loop_
_entity.id
_entity.type
_entity.pdbx_description
1 polymer ?
#
loop_
_entity_poly.entity_id
_entity_poly.type
_entity_poly.pdbx_seq_one_letter_code
_entity_poly.pdbx_strand_id
1 'polypeptide(L)'
;MTKLEEDFKDFLTRGNVMDFVMAVVVGGALGKVVTVLVEGVAMPLLSKCVPGTRWENWTVSGFQIGRVVAAIVDFLVKAVAVYFIIIRGARILARRQETSAAPSVRICPACREEVHPEATRCKHCRTALGS
;
A
#
# COMPACT_ATOMS: atom_id res chain seq x y z
N MET A 1 -32.85 23.24 -3.95
CA MET A 1 -31.57 22.50 -3.97
C MET A 1 -31.94 21.05 -4.21
N THR A 2 -31.25 20.42 -5.16
CA THR A 2 -31.64 19.18 -5.84
C THR A 2 -31.51 17.99 -4.88
N LYS A 3 -32.59 17.23 -4.64
CA LYS A 3 -32.61 15.99 -3.80
C LYS A 3 -31.39 15.08 -3.99
N LEU A 4 -30.87 15.04 -5.20
CA LEU A 4 -29.69 14.29 -5.62
C LEU A 4 -28.42 14.67 -4.85
N GLU A 5 -28.24 15.93 -4.45
CA GLU A 5 -27.08 16.38 -3.66
C GLU A 5 -27.15 15.90 -2.21
N GLU A 6 -28.36 15.87 -1.63
CA GLU A 6 -28.58 15.36 -0.27
C GLU A 6 -28.37 13.84 -0.23
N ASP A 7 -28.92 13.10 -1.20
CA ASP A 7 -28.73 11.66 -1.33
C ASP A 7 -27.26 11.27 -1.57
N PHE A 8 -26.52 12.09 -2.33
CA PHE A 8 -25.10 11.85 -2.59
C PHE A 8 -24.23 12.15 -1.36
N LYS A 9 -24.54 13.22 -0.62
CA LYS A 9 -23.86 13.54 0.64
C LYS A 9 -24.10 12.44 1.69
N ASP A 10 -25.32 11.92 1.77
CA ASP A 10 -25.69 10.83 2.67
C ASP A 10 -25.08 9.48 2.28
N PHE A 11 -24.76 9.30 0.99
CA PHE A 11 -23.97 8.16 0.51
C PHE A 11 -22.49 8.26 0.90
N LEU A 12 -21.88 9.45 0.81
CA LEU A 12 -20.47 9.67 1.14
C LEU A 12 -20.19 9.62 2.64
N THR A 13 -21.15 10.01 3.49
CA THR A 13 -21.03 9.91 4.97
C THR A 13 -21.11 8.49 5.49
N ARG A 14 -21.43 7.50 4.63
CA ARG A 14 -21.27 6.09 4.97
C ARG A 14 -19.78 5.81 5.15
N GLY A 15 -19.34 5.61 6.40
CA GLY A 15 -17.92 5.47 6.75
C GLY A 15 -17.12 4.49 5.87
N ASN A 16 -17.72 3.38 5.43
CA ASN A 16 -17.08 2.40 4.54
C ASN A 16 -16.74 2.94 3.13
N VAL A 17 -17.49 3.92 2.62
CA VAL A 17 -17.27 4.51 1.29
C VAL A 17 -16.05 5.44 1.32
N MET A 18 -15.90 6.23 2.37
CA MET A 18 -14.82 7.22 2.46
C MET A 18 -13.44 6.55 2.52
N ASP A 19 -13.31 5.46 3.28
CA ASP A 19 -12.08 4.68 3.35
C ASP A 19 -11.73 4.01 2.00
N PHE A 20 -12.75 3.52 1.29
CA PHE A 20 -12.57 2.96 -0.06
C PHE A 20 -12.11 4.03 -1.06
N VAL A 21 -12.72 5.22 -1.05
CA VAL A 21 -12.35 6.34 -1.94
C VAL A 21 -10.89 6.73 -1.71
N MET A 22 -10.48 6.85 -0.44
CA MET A 22 -9.09 7.17 -0.11
C MET A 22 -8.11 6.09 -0.60
N ALA A 23 -8.44 4.81 -0.44
CA ALA A 23 -7.63 3.71 -0.94
C ALA A 23 -7.45 3.75 -2.47
N VAL A 24 -8.51 4.05 -3.22
CA VAL A 24 -8.45 4.15 -4.69
C VAL A 24 -7.62 5.35 -5.14
N VAL A 25 -7.80 6.52 -4.52
CA VAL A 25 -7.04 7.74 -4.85
C VAL A 25 -5.55 7.56 -4.56
N VAL A 26 -5.21 7.04 -3.39
CA VAL A 26 -3.81 6.77 -2.99
C VAL A 26 -3.22 5.68 -3.89
N GLY A 27 -3.96 4.61 -4.19
CA GLY A 27 -3.54 3.56 -5.11
C GLY A 27 -3.24 4.09 -6.52
N GLY A 28 -4.11 4.97 -7.04
CA GLY A 28 -3.90 5.62 -8.33
C GLY A 28 -2.67 6.54 -8.36
N ALA A 29 -2.43 7.29 -7.28
CA ALA A 29 -1.25 8.14 -7.16
C ALA A 29 0.05 7.33 -7.06
N LEU A 30 0.08 6.28 -6.24
CA LEU A 30 1.22 5.37 -6.11
C LEU A 30 1.53 4.66 -7.43
N GLY A 31 0.50 4.24 -8.17
CA GLY A 31 0.67 3.66 -9.50
C GLY A 31 1.43 4.58 -10.46
N LYS A 32 1.15 5.89 -10.45
CA LYS A 32 1.88 6.87 -11.28
C LYS A 32 3.36 6.97 -10.90
N VAL A 33 3.66 7.00 -9.59
CA VAL A 33 5.05 7.05 -9.10
C VAL A 33 5.83 5.81 -9.52
N VAL A 34 5.21 4.63 -9.40
CA VAL A 34 5.79 3.37 -9.86
C VAL A 34 6.05 3.41 -11.36
N THR A 35 5.10 3.86 -12.16
CA THR A 35 5.25 3.95 -13.62
C THR A 35 6.45 4.82 -14.00
N VAL A 36 6.59 6.01 -13.41
CA VAL A 36 7.75 6.90 -13.65
C VAL A 36 9.07 6.24 -13.22
N LEU A 37 9.08 5.51 -12.10
CA LEU A 37 10.27 4.82 -11.63
C LEU A 37 10.66 3.66 -12.55
N VAL A 38 9.69 2.90 -13.04
CA VAL A 38 9.93 1.77 -13.95
C VAL A 38 10.40 2.25 -15.31
N GLU A 39 9.76 3.29 -15.85
CA GLU A 39 10.16 3.90 -17.12
C GLU A 39 11.53 4.59 -17.02
N GLY A 40 11.80 5.26 -15.89
CA GLY A 40 13.06 5.99 -15.68
C GLY A 40 14.26 5.12 -15.29
N VAL A 41 14.05 3.98 -14.61
CA VAL A 41 15.14 3.16 -14.04
C VAL A 41 15.15 1.75 -14.58
N ALA A 42 14.00 1.06 -14.62
CA ALA A 42 13.97 -0.36 -14.97
C ALA A 42 14.06 -0.59 -16.48
N MET A 43 13.34 0.18 -17.29
CA MET A 43 13.41 0.09 -18.76
C MET A 43 14.84 0.31 -19.33
N PRO A 44 15.62 1.32 -18.90
CA PRO A 44 17.00 1.47 -19.37
C PRO A 44 17.95 0.38 -18.83
N LEU A 45 17.62 -0.26 -17.69
CA LEU A 45 18.34 -1.45 -17.23
C LEU A 45 18.02 -2.67 -18.12
N LEU A 46 16.74 -2.83 -18.47
CA LEU A 46 16.27 -3.93 -19.30
C LEU A 46 16.75 -3.82 -20.74
N SER A 47 16.81 -2.61 -21.31
CA SER A 47 17.36 -2.39 -22.66
C SER A 47 18.85 -2.69 -22.76
N LYS A 48 19.59 -2.59 -21.64
CA LYS A 48 20.99 -3.05 -21.55
C LYS A 48 21.10 -4.57 -21.41
N CYS A 49 20.15 -5.23 -20.76
CA CYS A 49 20.18 -6.68 -20.54
C CYS A 49 19.53 -7.49 -21.68
N VAL A 50 18.58 -6.93 -22.42
CA VAL A 50 17.87 -7.58 -23.53
C VAL A 50 18.28 -6.89 -24.83
N PRO A 51 19.32 -7.38 -25.53
CA PRO A 51 19.76 -6.80 -26.79
C PRO A 51 18.71 -7.06 -27.88
N GLY A 52 17.99 -6.02 -28.29
CA GLY A 52 17.15 -6.00 -29.49
C GLY A 52 15.64 -6.14 -29.24
N THR A 53 14.96 -5.02 -29.00
CA THR A 53 13.48 -4.90 -29.01
C THR A 53 12.88 -4.96 -30.43
N ARG A 54 13.44 -5.80 -31.32
CA ARG A 54 13.00 -5.90 -32.72
C ARG A 54 11.62 -6.54 -32.87
N TRP A 55 11.19 -7.29 -31.85
CA TRP A 55 9.92 -8.00 -31.78
C TRP A 55 8.70 -7.07 -31.58
N GLU A 56 8.89 -5.81 -31.19
CA GLU A 56 7.81 -4.83 -31.00
C GLU A 56 7.13 -4.41 -32.31
N ASN A 57 7.87 -4.48 -33.42
CA ASN A 57 7.38 -4.08 -34.75
C ASN A 57 6.81 -5.25 -35.57
N TRP A 58 6.59 -6.41 -34.95
CA TRP A 58 6.03 -7.55 -35.66
C TRP A 58 4.56 -7.28 -36.01
N THR A 59 4.30 -7.17 -37.31
CA THR A 59 2.96 -7.05 -37.88
C THR A 59 2.61 -8.32 -38.66
N VAL A 60 1.47 -8.92 -38.36
CA VAL A 60 0.89 -10.00 -39.17
C VAL A 60 -0.49 -9.53 -39.61
N SER A 61 -0.72 -9.47 -40.93
CA SER A 61 -2.02 -9.16 -41.53
C SER A 61 -2.68 -7.87 -40.98
N GLY A 62 -1.90 -6.81 -40.75
CA GLY A 62 -2.39 -5.52 -40.25
C GLY A 62 -2.50 -5.40 -38.72
N PHE A 63 -2.33 -6.49 -37.97
CA PHE A 63 -2.30 -6.47 -36.50
C PHE A 63 -0.87 -6.29 -35.98
N GLN A 64 -0.67 -5.32 -35.07
CA GLN A 64 0.61 -5.06 -34.40
C GLN A 64 0.79 -5.96 -33.17
N ILE A 65 1.04 -7.26 -33.39
CA ILE A 65 1.23 -8.23 -32.28
C ILE A 65 2.44 -7.85 -31.43
N GLY A 66 3.49 -7.30 -32.03
CA GLY A 66 4.67 -6.87 -31.30
C GLY A 66 4.39 -5.85 -30.21
N ARG A 67 3.44 -4.92 -30.43
CA ARG A 67 3.05 -3.92 -29.42
C ARG A 67 2.30 -4.53 -28.24
N VAL A 68 1.52 -5.58 -28.49
CA VAL A 68 0.81 -6.31 -27.43
C VAL A 68 1.80 -7.05 -26.53
N VAL A 69 2.77 -7.75 -27.13
CA VAL A 69 3.83 -8.43 -26.37
C VAL A 69 4.64 -7.40 -25.56
N ALA A 70 4.90 -6.22 -26.14
CA ALA A 70 5.66 -5.16 -25.46
C ALA A 70 4.94 -4.67 -24.20
N ALA A 71 3.63 -4.44 -24.31
CA ALA A 71 2.78 -4.07 -23.19
C ALA A 71 2.72 -5.15 -22.10
N ILE A 72 2.72 -6.43 -22.48
CA ILE A 72 2.74 -7.54 -21.52
C ILE A 72 4.08 -7.59 -20.77
N VAL A 73 5.20 -7.43 -21.47
CA VAL A 73 6.53 -7.39 -20.83
C VAL A 73 6.64 -6.18 -19.90
N ASP A 74 6.20 -5.00 -20.33
CA ASP A 74 6.16 -3.80 -19.47
C ASP A 74 5.31 -4.02 -18.21
N PHE A 75 4.13 -4.63 -18.34
CA PHE A 75 3.29 -4.96 -17.19
C PHE A 75 3.98 -5.94 -16.22
N LEU A 76 4.62 -6.99 -16.73
CA LEU A 76 5.39 -7.95 -15.92
C LEU A 76 6.54 -7.27 -15.16
N VAL A 77 7.26 -6.37 -15.83
CA VAL A 77 8.35 -5.60 -15.21
C VAL A 77 7.82 -4.68 -14.12
N LYS A 78 6.74 -3.93 -14.41
CA LYS A 78 6.08 -3.07 -13.42
C LYS A 78 5.61 -3.88 -12.21
N ALA A 79 4.99 -5.04 -12.43
CA ALA A 79 4.55 -5.93 -11.35
C ALA A 79 5.72 -6.41 -10.47
N VAL A 80 6.84 -6.82 -11.08
CA VAL A 80 8.05 -7.24 -10.34
C VAL A 80 8.67 -6.06 -9.58
N ALA A 81 8.72 -4.88 -10.18
CA ALA A 81 9.25 -3.67 -9.53
C ALA A 81 8.41 -3.28 -8.31
N VAL A 82 7.08 -3.26 -8.45
CA VAL A 82 6.14 -3.00 -7.33
C VAL A 82 6.35 -4.04 -6.22
N TYR A 83 6.36 -5.32 -6.58
CA TYR A 83 6.57 -6.41 -5.63
C TYR A 83 7.88 -6.22 -4.85
N PHE A 84 8.98 -5.91 -5.54
CA PHE A 84 10.28 -5.74 -4.92
C PHE A 84 10.33 -4.49 -4.03
N ILE A 85 9.77 -3.36 -4.46
CA ILE A 85 9.74 -2.11 -3.67
C ILE A 85 8.87 -2.28 -2.43
N ILE A 86 7.67 -2.85 -2.57
CA ILE A 86 6.74 -3.01 -1.45
C ILE A 86 7.28 -4.03 -0.45
N ILE A 87 7.79 -5.19 -0.88
CA ILE A 87 8.28 -6.22 0.07
C ILE A 87 9.61 -5.82 0.69
N ARG A 88 10.53 -5.24 -0.07
CA ARG A 88 11.80 -4.76 0.50
C ARG A 88 11.56 -3.58 1.42
N GLY A 89 10.68 -2.65 1.04
CA GLY A 89 10.24 -1.53 1.86
C GLY A 89 9.52 -2.00 3.12
N ALA A 90 8.57 -2.92 3.01
CA ALA A 90 7.85 -3.51 4.14
C ALA A 90 8.77 -4.29 5.06
N ARG A 91 9.76 -5.04 4.54
CA ARG A 91 10.79 -5.70 5.39
C ARG A 91 11.68 -4.68 6.10
N ILE A 92 12.00 -3.54 5.49
CA ILE A 92 12.77 -2.46 6.12
C ILE A 92 11.95 -1.75 7.20
N LEU A 93 10.67 -1.48 6.94
CA LEU A 93 9.75 -0.84 7.87
C LEU A 93 9.32 -1.77 9.00
N ALA A 94 9.07 -3.04 8.74
CA ALA A 94 8.78 -4.06 9.76
C ALA A 94 9.93 -4.19 10.75
N ARG A 95 11.19 -4.14 10.27
CA ARG A 95 12.37 -4.05 11.15
C ARG A 95 12.42 -2.78 11.99
N ARG A 96 11.76 -1.68 11.59
CA ARG A 96 11.60 -0.47 12.42
C ARG A 96 10.39 -0.56 13.37
N GLN A 97 9.36 -1.31 13.00
CA GLN A 97 8.11 -1.41 13.76
C GLN A 97 8.27 -2.30 15.02
N GLU A 98 9.20 -3.25 15.01
CA GLU A 98 9.61 -4.02 16.20
C GLU A 98 10.16 -3.13 17.34
N THR A 99 10.66 -1.93 17.04
CA THR A 99 11.18 -0.99 18.06
C THR A 99 10.09 -0.04 18.61
N SER A 100 8.93 0.06 17.97
CA SER A 100 7.88 1.03 18.32
C SER A 100 6.52 0.40 18.62
N ALA A 101 6.45 -0.92 18.82
CA ALA A 101 5.32 -1.52 19.54
C ALA A 101 5.48 -1.22 21.04
N ALA A 102 5.35 0.07 21.40
CA ALA A 102 5.15 0.46 22.78
C ALA A 102 3.92 -0.31 23.29
N PRO A 103 4.06 -0.99 24.42
CA PRO A 103 3.23 -2.15 24.71
C PRO A 103 1.80 -1.67 25.01
N SER A 104 0.83 -2.37 24.41
CA SER A 104 -0.59 -2.06 24.49
C SER A 104 -1.00 -1.84 25.94
N VAL A 105 -1.44 -0.62 26.23
CA VAL A 105 -1.95 -0.19 27.52
C VAL A 105 -3.05 -1.17 27.96
N ARG A 106 -2.90 -1.74 29.16
CA ARG A 106 -3.91 -2.63 29.74
C ARG A 106 -4.77 -1.86 30.73
N ILE A 107 -6.08 -2.10 30.67
CA ILE A 107 -7.04 -1.39 31.52
C ILE A 107 -7.08 -2.06 32.89
N CYS A 108 -6.97 -1.27 33.95
CA CYS A 108 -7.12 -1.79 35.32
C CYS A 108 -8.59 -2.22 35.58
N PRO A 109 -8.85 -3.46 36.05
CA PRO A 109 -10.22 -3.93 36.30
C PRO A 109 -10.92 -3.23 37.48
N ALA A 110 -10.16 -2.65 38.41
CA ALA A 110 -10.71 -2.01 39.61
C ALA A 110 -11.09 -0.54 39.39
N CYS A 111 -10.23 0.24 38.73
CA CYS A 111 -10.43 1.68 38.56
C CYS A 111 -10.56 2.14 37.10
N ARG A 112 -10.50 1.22 36.13
CA ARG A 112 -10.60 1.50 34.68
C ARG A 112 -9.57 2.48 34.10
N GLU A 113 -8.53 2.76 34.86
CA GLU A 113 -7.41 3.58 34.39
C GLU A 113 -6.54 2.78 33.42
N GLU A 114 -5.97 3.50 32.47
CA GLU A 114 -4.95 3.01 31.54
C GLU A 114 -3.63 2.77 32.27
N VAL A 115 -3.16 1.52 32.27
CA VAL A 115 -1.92 1.13 32.98
C VAL A 115 -0.93 0.48 32.02
N HIS A 116 0.35 0.75 32.24
CA HIS A 116 1.42 0.08 31.52
C HIS A 116 1.31 -1.46 31.66
N PRO A 117 1.51 -2.22 30.58
CA PRO A 117 1.29 -3.66 30.56
C PRO A 117 2.17 -4.49 31.49
N GLU A 118 3.31 -3.95 31.91
CA GLU A 118 4.21 -4.62 32.87
C GLU A 118 4.02 -4.14 34.33
N ALA A 119 3.04 -3.26 34.60
CA ALA A 119 2.84 -2.73 35.94
C ALA A 119 2.21 -3.78 36.87
N THR A 120 2.94 -4.19 37.91
CA THR A 120 2.46 -5.14 38.94
C THR A 120 1.41 -4.54 39.89
N ARG A 121 1.32 -3.21 39.98
CA ARG A 121 0.34 -2.47 40.78
C ARG A 121 -0.17 -1.23 40.04
N CYS A 122 -1.45 -0.94 40.18
CA CYS A 122 -2.04 0.27 39.64
C CYS A 122 -1.60 1.51 40.45
N LYS A 123 -1.12 2.56 39.79
CA LYS A 123 -0.72 3.83 40.44
C LYS A 123 -1.90 4.56 41.09
N HIS A 124 -3.09 4.44 40.52
CA HIS A 124 -4.27 5.19 40.96
C HIS A 124 -4.98 4.51 42.15
N CYS A 125 -5.29 3.22 42.03
CA CYS A 125 -6.03 2.47 43.06
C CYS A 125 -5.19 1.54 43.94
N ARG A 126 -3.88 1.37 43.66
CA ARG A 126 -2.96 0.47 44.38
C ARG A 126 -3.30 -1.03 44.34
N THR A 127 -4.36 -1.42 43.64
CA THR A 127 -4.72 -2.82 43.41
C THR A 127 -3.60 -3.55 42.67
N ALA A 128 -3.32 -4.78 43.08
CA ALA A 128 -2.37 -5.65 42.39
C ALA A 128 -2.96 -6.05 41.02
N LEU A 129 -2.20 -5.82 39.96
CA LEU A 129 -2.56 -6.16 38.58
C LEU A 129 -1.84 -7.45 38.16
N GLY A 130 -1.88 -8.45 39.04
CA GLY A 130 -1.09 -9.70 38.95
C GLY A 130 -0.99 -10.23 37.52
N SER A 131 0.22 -10.71 37.20
CA SER A 131 0.74 -11.11 35.88
C SER A 131 -0.31 -11.69 34.93
#